data_AF-F0BHT6-F1
#
_entry.id   AF-F0BHT6-F1
#
_cell.length_a   1.000
_cell.length_b   1.000
_cell.length_c   1.000
_cell.angle_alpha   90.00
_cell.angle_beta   90.00
_cell.angle_gamma   90.00
#
_symmetry.space_group_name_H-M   'P 1'
#
loop_
_entity.id
_entity.type
_entity.pdbx_description
1 polymer ?
#
loop_
_entity_poly.entity_id
_entity_poly.type
_entity_poly.pdbx_seq_one_letter_code
_entity_poly.pdbx_strand_id
1 'polypeptide(L)'
;MATHTFACHSTGATNPRLCAGFLLRGADHNLSVRLERMHGRVGRDVEDGGQILHASYVAMAVANGVPSNDPALQACRESYFEAQQVDSGE
;
A
#
# COMPACT_ATOMS: atom_id res chain seq x y z
N MET A 1 3.76 1.97 15.25
CA MET A 1 4.56 1.52 14.08
C MET A 1 4.01 0.19 13.61
N ALA A 2 3.76 0.01 12.32
CA ALA A 2 3.17 -1.23 11.79
C ALA A 2 4.26 -2.29 11.50
N THR A 3 3.93 -3.57 11.61
CA THR A 3 4.83 -4.70 11.31
C THR A 3 4.29 -5.64 10.24
N HIS A 4 2.98 -5.63 10.00
CA HIS A 4 2.33 -6.44 8.96
C HIS A 4 2.59 -5.87 7.57
N THR A 5 2.90 -6.74 6.61
CA THR A 5 3.16 -6.38 5.21
C THR A 5 1.97 -6.77 4.32
N PHE A 6 1.87 -6.14 3.16
CA PHE A 6 0.75 -6.35 2.22
C PHE A 6 1.19 -7.16 1.01
N ALA A 7 0.50 -8.27 0.77
CA ALA A 7 0.70 -9.07 -0.42
C ALA A 7 0.09 -8.40 -1.67
N CYS A 8 0.66 -8.70 -2.84
CA CYS A 8 0.13 -8.28 -4.12
C CYS A 8 -1.13 -9.09 -4.45
N HIS A 9 -2.22 -8.42 -4.77
CA HIS A 9 -3.47 -9.09 -5.11
C HIS A 9 -3.36 -9.89 -6.43
N SER A 10 -2.51 -9.45 -7.36
CA SER A 10 -2.35 -10.10 -8.67
C SER A 10 -1.59 -11.42 -8.64
N THR A 11 -0.85 -11.72 -7.55
CA THR A 11 -0.09 -12.97 -7.43
C THR A 11 -0.88 -14.13 -6.86
N GLY A 12 -2.12 -13.88 -6.42
CA GLY A 12 -2.98 -14.89 -5.80
C GLY A 12 -2.49 -15.38 -4.43
N ALA A 13 -3.26 -16.30 -3.83
CA ALA A 13 -3.04 -16.77 -2.47
C ALA A 13 -1.98 -17.88 -2.34
N THR A 14 -1.66 -18.58 -3.43
CA THR A 14 -0.76 -19.74 -3.40
C THR A 14 0.72 -19.35 -3.32
N ASN A 15 1.08 -18.16 -3.80
CA ASN A 15 2.43 -17.63 -3.72
C ASN A 15 2.41 -16.10 -3.55
N PRO A 16 2.01 -15.61 -2.36
CA PRO A 16 1.88 -14.18 -2.11
C PRO A 16 3.25 -13.49 -2.25
N ARG A 17 3.33 -12.49 -3.12
CA ARG A 17 4.49 -11.60 -3.22
C ARG A 17 4.21 -10.29 -2.51
N LEU A 18 5.25 -9.59 -2.06
CA LEU A 18 5.10 -8.26 -1.48
C LEU A 18 4.61 -7.27 -2.55
N CYS A 19 3.62 -6.43 -2.23
CA CYS A 19 3.05 -5.48 -3.18
C CYS A 19 4.02 -4.32 -3.49
N ALA A 20 4.29 -4.07 -4.77
CA ALA A 20 5.13 -2.95 -5.21
C ALA A 20 4.53 -1.60 -4.81
N GLY A 21 3.22 -1.40 -5.00
CA GLY A 21 2.52 -0.18 -4.57
C GLY A 21 2.62 0.06 -3.06
N PHE A 22 2.57 -1.01 -2.25
CA PHE A 22 2.81 -0.89 -0.81
C PHE A 22 4.24 -0.44 -0.52
N LEU A 23 5.25 -1.02 -1.17
CA LEU A 23 6.65 -0.62 -1.01
C LEU A 23 6.90 0.83 -1.45
N LEU A 24 6.21 1.29 -2.49
CA LEU A 24 6.40 2.61 -3.09
C LEU A 24 5.60 3.74 -2.41
N ARG A 25 4.44 3.44 -1.81
CA ARG A 25 3.52 4.46 -1.28
C ARG A 25 3.11 4.27 0.18
N GLY A 26 3.21 3.06 0.74
CA GLY A 26 2.59 2.73 2.03
C GLY A 26 3.54 2.21 3.11
N ALA A 27 4.79 1.89 2.76
CA ALA A 27 5.67 1.11 3.63
C ALA A 27 6.57 1.94 4.57
N ASP A 28 6.59 3.27 4.47
CA ASP A 28 7.59 4.09 5.17
C ASP A 28 7.47 4.03 6.70
N HIS A 29 6.25 3.83 7.23
CA HIS A 29 6.01 3.65 8.67
C HIS A 29 5.99 2.18 9.11
N ASN A 30 6.36 1.25 8.21
CA ASN A 30 6.42 -0.18 8.49
C ASN A 30 7.81 -0.60 8.99
N LEU A 31 7.89 -1.06 10.23
CA LEU A 31 9.15 -1.46 10.85
C LEU A 31 9.80 -2.63 10.11
N SER A 32 9.02 -3.63 9.70
CA SER A 32 9.54 -4.81 8.99
C SER A 32 10.19 -4.40 7.67
N VAL A 33 9.53 -3.55 6.87
CA VAL A 33 10.12 -3.07 5.61
C VAL A 33 11.39 -2.25 5.84
N ARG A 34 11.42 -1.41 6.89
CA ARG A 34 12.63 -0.64 7.23
C ARG A 34 13.81 -1.54 7.58
N LEU A 35 13.59 -2.59 8.38
CA LEU A 35 14.62 -3.57 8.72
C LEU A 35 15.10 -4.32 7.47
N GLU A 36 14.18 -4.76 6.61
CA GLU A 36 14.53 -5.46 5.37
C GLU A 36 15.31 -4.57 4.37
N ARG A 37 14.98 -3.28 4.30
CA ARG A 37 15.76 -2.29 3.53
C ARG A 37 17.15 -2.09 4.12
N MET A 38 17.29 -2.02 5.44
CA MET A 38 18.60 -1.94 6.12
C MET A 38 19.46 -3.18 5.87
N HIS A 39 18.84 -4.37 5.78
CA HIS A 39 19.51 -5.61 5.44
C HIS A 39 19.75 -5.81 3.94
N GLY A 40 19.29 -4.90 3.08
CA GLY A 40 19.42 -5.01 1.63
C GLY A 40 18.58 -6.11 0.98
N ARG A 41 17.57 -6.66 1.70
CA ARG A 41 16.68 -7.71 1.19
C ARG A 41 15.47 -7.16 0.43
N VAL A 42 15.07 -5.93 0.75
CA VAL A 42 14.09 -5.16 -0.03
C VAL A 42 14.84 -4.00 -0.68
N GLY A 43 14.91 -4.03 -2.01
CA GLY A 43 15.67 -3.08 -2.80
C GLY A 43 14.94 -1.75 -3.06
N ARG A 44 15.70 -0.78 -3.57
CA ARG A 44 15.18 0.52 -4.06
C ARG A 44 14.87 0.50 -5.56
N ASP A 45 15.11 -0.64 -6.19
CA ASP A 45 14.86 -0.97 -7.60
C ASP A 45 13.42 -1.45 -7.84
N VAL A 46 12.52 -1.21 -6.89
CA VAL A 46 11.10 -1.50 -7.06
C VAL A 46 10.50 -0.43 -7.96
N GLU A 47 9.88 -0.87 -9.05
CA GLU A 47 9.14 -0.01 -9.97
C GLU A 47 7.66 -0.42 -9.97
N ASP A 48 6.77 0.47 -10.41
CA ASP A 48 5.34 0.18 -10.51
C ASP A 48 4.99 -0.75 -11.69
N GLY A 49 5.93 -0.99 -12.59
CA GLY A 49 5.74 -1.85 -13.76
C GLY A 49 4.60 -1.38 -14.67
N GLY A 50 4.32 -0.07 -14.69
CA GLY A 50 3.21 0.53 -15.44
C GLY A 50 1.84 0.32 -14.82
N GLN A 51 1.76 -0.18 -13.59
CA GLN A 51 0.49 -0.33 -12.86
C GLN A 51 0.09 0.98 -12.18
N ILE A 52 -1.22 1.24 -12.11
CA ILE A 52 -1.74 2.39 -11.39
C ILE A 52 -1.47 2.21 -9.89
N LEU A 53 -0.70 3.13 -9.32
CA LEU A 53 -0.51 3.21 -7.87
C LEU A 53 -1.60 4.08 -7.27
N HIS A 54 -2.51 3.46 -6.54
CA HIS A 54 -3.57 4.18 -5.81
C HIS A 54 -2.99 4.96 -4.63
N ALA A 55 -3.66 6.05 -4.26
CA ALA A 55 -3.24 6.93 -3.17
C ALA A 55 -3.23 6.21 -1.81
N SER A 56 -4.13 5.24 -1.61
CA SER A 56 -4.25 4.47 -0.39
C SER A 56 -4.72 3.04 -0.62
N TYR A 57 -4.71 2.26 0.47
CA TYR A 57 -5.33 0.96 0.49
C TYR A 57 -6.83 1.02 0.19
N VAL A 58 -7.54 2.01 0.74
CA VAL A 58 -8.99 2.18 0.51
C VAL A 58 -9.26 2.48 -0.96
N ALA A 59 -8.52 3.43 -1.55
CA ALA A 59 -8.63 3.78 -2.96
C ALA A 59 -8.35 2.58 -3.88
N MET A 60 -7.35 1.76 -3.56
CA MET A 60 -7.07 0.52 -4.27
C MET A 60 -8.22 -0.50 -4.14
N ALA A 61 -8.71 -0.73 -2.92
CA ALA A 61 -9.78 -1.69 -2.67
C ALA A 61 -11.05 -1.32 -3.42
N VAL A 62 -11.43 -0.04 -3.40
CA VAL A 62 -12.60 0.47 -4.13
C VAL A 62 -12.41 0.36 -5.64
N ALA A 63 -11.23 0.69 -6.16
CA ALA A 63 -10.92 0.49 -7.58
C ALA A 63 -11.00 -0.98 -8.02
N ASN A 64 -10.73 -1.91 -7.10
CA ASN A 64 -10.87 -3.35 -7.31
C ASN A 64 -12.30 -3.87 -7.08
N GLY A 65 -13.28 -3.00 -6.84
CA GLY A 65 -14.70 -3.34 -6.74
C GLY A 65 -15.21 -3.59 -5.32
N VAL A 66 -14.39 -3.36 -4.27
CA VAL A 66 -14.89 -3.35 -2.90
C VAL A 66 -15.81 -2.14 -2.71
N PRO A 67 -17.03 -2.28 -2.16
CA PRO A 67 -17.87 -1.14 -1.86
C PRO A 67 -17.16 -0.13 -0.95
N SER A 68 -17.26 1.16 -1.24
CA SER A 68 -16.59 2.19 -0.44
C SER A 68 -17.09 2.27 1.01
N ASN A 69 -18.30 1.76 1.27
CA ASN A 69 -18.89 1.64 2.60
C ASN A 69 -18.71 0.25 3.22
N ASP A 70 -17.89 -0.62 2.63
CA ASP A 70 -17.65 -1.95 3.17
C ASP A 70 -17.09 -1.82 4.61
N PRO A 71 -17.69 -2.50 5.60
CA PRO A 71 -17.23 -2.45 6.98
C PRO A 71 -15.74 -2.80 7.16
N ALA A 72 -15.17 -3.63 6.28
CA ALA A 72 -13.75 -3.97 6.30
C ALA A 72 -12.83 -2.77 6.03
N LEU A 73 -13.34 -1.73 5.34
CA LEU A 73 -12.57 -0.51 5.06
C LEU A 73 -12.61 0.51 6.21
N GLN A 74 -13.56 0.42 7.14
CA GLN A 74 -13.69 1.40 8.23
C GLN A 74 -12.49 1.44 9.18
N ALA A 75 -11.78 0.32 9.33
CA ALA A 75 -10.57 0.23 10.15
C ALA A 75 -9.31 0.69 9.41
N CYS A 76 -9.40 0.94 8.10
CA CYS A 76 -8.26 1.41 7.31
C CYS A 76 -7.99 2.88 7.64
N ARG A 77 -6.73 3.19 7.93
CA ARG A 77 -6.29 4.58 8.13
C ARG A 77 -6.18 5.28 6.77
N GLU A 78 -6.56 6.55 6.73
CA GLU A 78 -6.22 7.41 5.60
C GLU A 78 -4.72 7.41 5.36
N SER A 79 -4.33 7.36 4.10
CA SER A 79 -2.94 7.49 3.71
C SER A 79 -2.47 8.95 3.84
N TYR A 80 -1.18 9.13 4.05
CA TYR A 80 -0.56 10.47 4.02
C TYR A 80 -0.84 11.22 2.71
N PHE A 81 -0.93 10.50 1.58
CA PHE A 81 -1.22 11.08 0.27
C PHE A 81 -2.67 11.54 0.11
N GLU A 82 -3.63 10.85 0.71
CA GLU A 82 -5.03 11.31 0.77
C GLU A 82 -5.14 12.55 1.66
N ALA A 83 -4.48 12.56 2.82
CA ALA A 83 -4.50 13.71 3.72
C ALA A 83 -3.96 15.00 3.06
N GLN A 84 -2.99 14.88 2.14
CA GLN A 84 -2.44 16.01 1.39
C GLN A 84 -3.31 16.48 0.22
N GLN A 85 -4.13 15.60 -0.37
CA GLN A 85 -5.07 16.00 -1.42
C GLN A 85 -6.24 16.82 -0.89
N VAL A 86 -6.59 16.65 0.40
CA VAL A 86 -7.63 17.45 1.06
C VAL A 86 -7.16 18.88 1.37
N ASP A 87 -5.86 19.09 1.58
CA ASP A 87 -5.28 20.40 1.93
C ASP A 87 -5.04 21.33 0.71
N SER A 88 -5.27 20.83 -0.51
CA SER A 88 -5.09 21.60 -1.76
C SER A 88 -6.41 22.15 -2.34
N GLY A 89 -7.52 22.01 -1.61
CA GLY A 89 -8.83 22.54 -2.01
C GLY A 89 -9.14 23.86 -1.30
N GLU A 90 -8.65 24.97 -1.85
CA GLU A 90 -9.31 26.28 -1.75
C GLU A 90 -10.47 26.38 -2.76
#